data_AF-A0A2T3NIH8-F1
#
_entry.id   AF-A0A2T3NIH8-F1
#
_cell.length_a   1.000
_cell.length_b   1.000
_cell.length_c   1.000
_cell.angle_alpha   90.00
_cell.angle_beta   90.00
_cell.angle_gamma   90.00
#
_symmetry.space_group_name_H-M   'P 1'
#
loop_
_entity.id
_entity.type
_entity.pdbx_description
1 polymer ?
#
loop_
_entity_poly.entity_id
_entity_poly.type
_entity_poly.pdbx_seq_one_letter_code
_entity_poly.pdbx_strand_id
1 'polypeptide(L)'
;MDKLAQSGPIDSNLVRAARAVPYQVGLVKLSKTQLRVLQSIRCGEEVSAIQIAERCNLSSSWASNTLRMLLEKCYVSRYGIKKESGGIEFWYFRKLN
;
A
#
# COMPACT_ATOMS: atom_id res chain seq x y z
N MET A 1 -12.60 -23.19 8.46
CA MET A 1 -11.98 -21.86 8.33
C MET A 1 -11.65 -21.65 6.88
N ASP A 2 -12.57 -21.03 6.17
CA ASP A 2 -12.52 -20.88 4.72
C ASP A 2 -11.38 -19.96 4.32
N LYS A 3 -10.38 -20.54 3.66
CA LYS A 3 -9.38 -19.78 2.92
C LYS A 3 -10.10 -19.12 1.76
N LEU A 4 -10.42 -17.83 1.89
CA LEU A 4 -10.83 -16.97 0.78
C LEU A 4 -9.65 -16.69 -0.19
N ALA A 5 -9.02 -17.75 -0.66
CA ALA A 5 -8.23 -17.71 -1.88
C ALA A 5 -9.14 -18.20 -3.00
N GLN A 6 -10.12 -17.37 -3.39
CA GLN A 6 -10.70 -17.49 -4.73
C GLN A 6 -9.65 -17.03 -5.74
N SER A 7 -8.57 -17.80 -5.89
CA SER A 7 -7.71 -17.71 -7.06
C SER A 7 -8.38 -18.51 -8.17
N GLY A 8 -9.48 -17.98 -8.71
CA GLY A 8 -9.90 -18.38 -10.05
C GLY A 8 -8.75 -18.16 -11.03
N PRO A 9 -8.72 -18.88 -12.17
CA PRO A 9 -7.70 -18.66 -13.18
C PRO A 9 -7.73 -17.17 -13.59
N ILE A 10 -6.59 -16.49 -13.46
CA ILE A 10 -6.43 -15.12 -13.96
C ILE A 10 -6.67 -15.16 -15.46
N ASP A 11 -7.47 -14.20 -15.97
CA ASP A 11 -7.77 -14.09 -17.39
C ASP A 11 -6.50 -14.22 -18.25
N SER A 12 -6.52 -15.12 -19.23
CA SER A 12 -5.35 -15.43 -20.05
C SER A 12 -4.89 -14.23 -20.89
N ASN A 13 -5.79 -13.32 -21.26
CA ASN A 13 -5.45 -12.06 -21.92
C ASN A 13 -4.70 -11.13 -20.97
N LEU A 14 -5.09 -11.07 -19.68
CA LEU A 14 -4.38 -10.26 -18.70
C LEU A 14 -2.95 -10.79 -18.46
N VAL A 15 -2.79 -12.11 -18.37
CA VAL A 15 -1.47 -12.75 -18.27
C VAL A 15 -0.62 -12.44 -19.50
N ARG A 16 -1.20 -12.57 -20.71
CA ARG A 16 -0.51 -12.26 -21.97
C ARG A 16 -0.10 -10.78 -22.05
N ALA A 17 -0.99 -9.87 -21.67
CA ALA A 17 -0.70 -8.44 -21.62
C ALA A 17 0.42 -8.11 -20.63
N ALA A 18 0.36 -8.65 -19.42
CA ALA A 18 1.39 -8.44 -18.40
C ALA A 18 2.78 -8.95 -18.85
N ARG A 19 2.82 -10.08 -19.56
CA ARG A 19 4.07 -10.63 -20.14
C ARG A 19 4.63 -9.79 -21.29
N ALA A 20 3.80 -9.02 -21.99
CA ALA A 20 4.25 -8.12 -23.06
C ALA A 20 4.95 -6.86 -22.51
N VAL A 21 4.61 -6.44 -21.29
CA VAL A 21 5.12 -5.19 -20.67
C VAL A 21 5.69 -5.41 -19.25
N PRO A 22 6.68 -6.31 -19.08
CA PRO A 22 7.13 -6.75 -17.75
C PRO A 22 7.74 -5.63 -16.91
N TYR A 23 8.39 -4.66 -17.54
CA TYR A 23 8.95 -3.48 -16.86
C TYR A 23 7.84 -2.62 -16.24
N GLN A 24 6.81 -2.30 -17.02
CA GLN A 24 5.64 -1.53 -16.57
C GLN A 24 4.90 -2.24 -15.44
N VAL A 25 4.76 -3.56 -15.54
CA VAL A 25 4.21 -4.39 -14.44
C VAL A 25 5.09 -4.25 -13.19
N GLY A 26 6.41 -4.26 -13.32
CA GLY A 26 7.34 -4.04 -12.21
C GLY A 26 7.16 -2.68 -11.51
N LEU A 27 6.85 -1.62 -12.27
CA LEU A 27 6.59 -0.29 -11.72
C LEU A 27 5.37 -0.26 -10.78
N VAL A 28 4.33 -1.05 -11.07
CA VAL A 28 3.12 -1.10 -10.22
C VAL A 28 3.12 -2.25 -9.22
N LYS A 29 3.88 -3.32 -9.47
CA LYS A 29 3.91 -4.51 -8.60
C LYS A 29 4.37 -4.18 -7.20
N LEU A 30 3.64 -4.69 -6.21
CA LEU A 30 3.97 -4.53 -4.80
C LEU A 30 4.90 -5.66 -4.32
N SER A 31 5.85 -5.30 -3.46
CA SER A 31 6.58 -6.27 -2.65
C SER A 31 5.67 -6.89 -1.57
N LYS A 32 6.11 -7.99 -0.95
CA LYS A 32 5.35 -8.64 0.13
C LYS A 32 5.08 -7.69 1.30
N THR A 33 6.07 -6.88 1.68
CA THR A 33 5.92 -5.88 2.75
C THR A 33 4.94 -4.77 2.36
N GLN A 34 5.05 -4.25 1.13
CA GLN A 34 4.13 -3.23 0.64
C GLN A 34 2.68 -3.72 0.62
N LEU A 35 2.46 -4.97 0.15
CA LEU A 35 1.13 -5.57 0.16
C LEU A 35 0.60 -5.75 1.59
N ARG A 36 1.44 -6.21 2.54
CA ARG A 36 1.06 -6.35 3.94
C ARG A 36 0.65 -5.01 4.56
N VAL A 37 1.41 -3.95 4.29
CA VAL A 37 1.08 -2.59 4.76
C VAL A 37 -0.21 -2.10 4.12
N LEU A 38 -0.42 -2.30 2.81
CA LEU A 38 -1.66 -1.90 2.16
C LEU A 38 -2.89 -2.63 2.71
N GLN A 39 -2.74 -3.92 3.03
CA GLN A 39 -3.80 -4.75 3.60
C GLN A 39 -4.11 -4.42 5.07
N SER A 40 -3.19 -3.81 5.81
CA SER A 40 -3.43 -3.39 7.19
C SER A 40 -4.21 -2.07 7.30
N ILE A 41 -4.42 -1.37 6.18
CA ILE A 41 -5.26 -0.18 6.06
C ILE A 41 -6.66 -0.62 5.61
N ARG A 42 -7.65 -0.45 6.47
CA ARG A 42 -9.05 -0.77 6.16
C ARG A 42 -9.63 0.26 5.17
N CYS A 43 -10.64 -0.14 4.41
CA CYS A 43 -11.34 0.80 3.53
C CYS A 43 -12.00 1.91 4.37
N GLY A 44 -11.82 3.17 3.96
CA GLY A 44 -12.30 4.34 4.70
C GLY A 44 -11.48 4.69 5.94
N GLU A 45 -10.40 3.97 6.24
CA GLU A 45 -9.51 4.26 7.35
C GLU A 45 -8.38 5.19 6.93
N GLU A 46 -8.03 6.11 7.84
CA GLU A 46 -6.86 6.96 7.76
C GLU A 46 -5.83 6.52 8.79
N VAL A 47 -4.57 6.44 8.37
CA VAL A 47 -3.47 5.97 9.21
C VAL A 47 -2.26 6.88 9.15
N SER A 48 -1.55 7.01 10.26
CA SER A 48 -0.21 7.59 10.30
C SER A 48 0.87 6.51 10.10
N ALA A 49 2.10 6.95 9.81
CA ALA A 49 3.23 6.03 9.71
C ALA A 49 3.53 5.30 11.02
N ILE A 50 3.24 5.91 12.18
CA ILE A 50 3.45 5.32 13.51
C ILE A 50 2.48 4.16 13.72
N GLN A 51 1.19 4.37 13.42
CA GLN A 51 0.18 3.32 13.53
C GLN A 51 0.51 2.12 12.62
N ILE A 52 1.02 2.37 11.42
CA ILE A 52 1.46 1.30 10.51
C ILE A 52 2.71 0.59 11.03
N ALA A 53 3.66 1.32 11.61
CA ALA A 53 4.85 0.74 12.23
C ALA A 53 4.46 -0.28 13.31
N GLU A 54 3.51 0.08 14.17
CA GLU A 54 2.97 -0.81 15.22
C GLU A 54 2.24 -2.01 14.63
N ARG A 55 1.25 -1.79 13.74
CA ARG A 55 0.42 -2.87 13.17
C ARG A 55 1.22 -3.88 12.36
N CYS A 56 2.24 -3.42 11.64
CA CYS A 56 3.04 -4.26 10.74
C CYS A 56 4.39 -4.68 11.32
N ASN A 57 4.65 -4.35 12.59
CA ASN A 57 5.93 -4.59 13.28
C ASN A 57 7.13 -4.11 12.45
N LEU A 58 7.11 -2.83 12.07
CA LEU A 58 8.15 -2.15 11.30
C LEU A 58 8.77 -1.03 12.12
N SER A 59 9.98 -0.60 11.78
CA SER A 59 10.46 0.69 12.28
C SER A 59 9.67 1.83 11.66
N SER A 60 9.59 2.96 12.38
CA SER A 60 8.89 4.17 11.90
C SER A 60 9.45 4.68 10.56
N SER A 61 10.77 4.60 10.36
CA SER A 61 11.41 4.98 9.08
C SER A 61 11.00 4.05 7.94
N TRP A 62 10.90 2.74 8.20
CA TRP A 62 10.53 1.76 7.19
C TRP A 62 9.04 1.80 6.85
N ALA A 63 8.18 2.05 7.85
CA ALA A 63 6.75 2.31 7.62
C ALA A 63 6.55 3.57 6.75
N SER A 64 7.23 4.66 7.09
CA SER A 64 7.18 5.91 6.32
C SER A 64 7.65 5.74 4.88
N ASN A 65 8.75 5.02 4.67
CA ASN A 65 9.26 4.73 3.33
C ASN A 65 8.28 3.83 2.54
N THR A 66 7.71 2.82 3.18
CA THR A 66 6.75 1.91 2.54
C THR A 66 5.48 2.63 2.12
N LEU A 67 4.94 3.51 2.97
CA LEU A 67 3.77 4.35 2.64
C LEU A 67 4.07 5.32 1.50
N ARG A 68 5.28 5.89 1.44
CA ARG A 68 5.72 6.72 0.31
C ARG A 68 5.75 5.92 -1.00
N MET A 69 6.31 4.71 -0.99
CA MET A 69 6.33 3.86 -2.18
C MET A 69 4.92 3.45 -2.64
N LEU A 70 4.01 3.21 -1.69
CA LEU A 70 2.60 2.93 -2.01
C LEU A 70 1.91 4.15 -2.64
N LEU A 71 2.25 5.37 -2.18
CA LEU A 71 1.78 6.62 -2.75
C LEU A 71 2.28 6.81 -4.18
N GLU A 72 3.59 6.60 -4.42
CA GLU A 72 4.22 6.69 -5.74
C GLU A 72 3.59 5.70 -6.74
N LYS A 73 3.18 4.52 -6.25
CA LYS A 73 2.46 3.50 -7.04
C LYS A 73 0.94 3.72 -7.07
N CYS A 74 0.45 4.84 -6.55
CA CYS A 74 -0.97 5.23 -6.53
C CYS A 74 -1.92 4.28 -5.77
N TYR A 75 -1.44 3.45 -4.84
CA TYR A 75 -2.30 2.58 -4.02
C TYR A 75 -2.90 3.29 -2.80
N VAL A 76 -2.27 4.39 -2.37
CA VAL A 76 -2.76 5.24 -1.27
C VAL A 76 -2.74 6.69 -1.71
N SER A 77 -3.52 7.52 -1.01
CA SER A 77 -3.39 8.97 -0.99
C SER A 77 -2.85 9.41 0.36
N ARG A 78 -2.38 10.66 0.44
CA ARG A 78 -2.01 11.28 1.72
C ARG A 78 -2.42 12.73 1.80
N TYR A 79 -2.53 13.22 3.02
CA TYR A 79 -2.60 14.65 3.33
C TYR A 79 -1.73 14.96 4.55
N GLY A 80 -1.39 16.23 4.74
CA GLY A 80 -0.53 16.70 5.83
C GLY A 80 -1.34 17.45 6.87
N ILE A 81 -1.10 17.16 8.15
CA ILE A 81 -1.65 17.88 9.30
C ILE A 81 -0.50 18.60 10.00
N LYS A 82 -0.65 19.89 10.29
CA LYS A 82 0.33 20.62 11.12
C LYS A 82 0.20 20.16 12.57
N LYS A 83 1.32 19.79 13.20
CA LYS A 83 1.33 19.47 14.63
C LYS A 83 1.41 20.74 15.46
N GLU A 84 0.78 20.73 16.63
CA GLU A 84 0.85 21.84 17.59
C GLU A 84 2.30 22.10 18.05
N SER A 85 3.09 21.04 18.20
CA SER A 85 4.52 21.09 18.51
C SER A 85 5.41 21.58 17.36
N GLY A 86 4.82 21.97 16.22
CA GLY A 86 5.52 22.22 14.97
C GLY A 86 5.79 20.96 14.15
N GLY A 87 5.97 21.15 12.84
CA GLY A 87 6.15 20.08 11.86
C GLY A 87 4.84 19.62 11.20
N ILE A 88 4.97 18.66 10.28
CA ILE A 88 3.84 18.08 9.52
C ILE A 88 3.79 16.58 9.80
N GLU A 89 2.60 16.09 10.15
CA GLU A 89 2.28 14.66 10.13
C GLU A 89 1.58 14.30 8.84
N PHE A 90 2.02 13.23 8.19
CA PHE A 90 1.30 12.69 7.03
C PHE A 90 0.35 11.59 7.46
N TRP A 91 -0.90 11.73 7.03
CA TRP A 91 -1.95 10.72 7.15
C TRP A 91 -2.25 10.14 5.78
N TYR A 92 -2.47 8.83 5.73
CA TYR A 92 -2.61 8.05 4.51
C TYR A 92 -3.93 7.29 4.52
N PHE A 93 -4.55 7.16 3.37
CA PHE A 93 -5.76 6.35 3.19
C PHE A 93 -5.68 5.56 1.89
N ARG A 94 -6.24 4.36 1.91
CA ARG A 94 -6.24 3.46 0.76
C ARG A 94 -7.19 3.99 -0.32
N LYS A 95 -6.73 4.04 -1.58
CA LYS A 95 -7.63 4.31 -2.70
C LYS A 95 -8.50 3.09 -2.95
N LEU A 96 -9.81 3.31 -3.06
CA LEU A 96 -10.72 2.30 -3.61
C LEU A 96 -10.45 2.26 -5.11
N ASN A 97 -9.91 1.14 -5.58
CA ASN A 97 -9.83 0.83 -7.01
C ASN A 97 -11.12 0.11 -7.41
#